data_AF-G0PFT2-F1
#
_entry.id   AF-G0PFT2-F1
#
_cell.length_a   1.000
_cell.length_b   1.000
_cell.length_c   1.000
_cell.angle_alpha   90.00
_cell.angle_beta   90.00
_cell.angle_gamma   90.00
#
_symmetry.space_group_name_H-M   'P 1'
#
loop_
_entity.id
_entity.type
_entity.pdbx_description
1 polymer ?
#
loop_
_entity_poly.entity_id
_entity_poly.type
_entity_poly.pdbx_seq_one_letter_code
_entity_poly.pdbx_strand_id
1 'polypeptide(L)'
;MASATVYTDGACIDQGTGKARAGYGVYWGDGHKNNRFGRVTGPQDSNRAELRAAHQAIKTHLSFGFLQNRELMHSIHDMSKKINVSVAYIKGHSGVHGNEQAHMLAKAGTKL
;
A
#
# COMPACT_ATOMS: atom_id res chain seq x y z
N MET A 1 -2.08 8.54 21.71
CA MET A 1 -2.29 8.66 20.25
C MET A 1 -2.65 7.29 19.72
N ALA A 2 -3.67 7.18 18.86
CA ALA A 2 -4.00 5.92 18.21
C ALA A 2 -3.02 5.69 17.04
N SER A 3 -2.48 4.48 16.93
CA SER A 3 -1.63 4.05 15.81
C SER A 3 -2.39 2.99 15.02
N ALA A 4 -2.26 3.02 13.69
CA ALA A 4 -2.81 2.01 12.80
C ALA A 4 -1.65 1.33 12.07
N THR A 5 -1.59 0.00 12.14
CA THR A 5 -0.63 -0.79 11.36
C THR A 5 -1.23 -1.10 10.00
N VAL A 6 -0.47 -0.81 8.95
CA VAL A 6 -0.84 -1.10 7.56
C VAL A 6 0.27 -1.94 6.95
N TYR A 7 -0.11 -3.02 6.27
CA TYR A 7 0.82 -3.89 5.59
C TYR A 7 0.78 -3.61 4.10
N THR A 8 1.94 -3.58 3.48
CA THR A 8 2.10 -3.30 2.06
C THR A 8 3.04 -4.34 1.46
N ASP A 9 2.75 -4.80 0.26
CA ASP A 9 3.66 -5.68 -0.47
C ASP A 9 3.62 -5.40 -1.97
N GLY A 10 4.70 -5.78 -2.64
CA GLY A 10 4.89 -5.70 -4.08
C GLY A 10 5.31 -7.04 -4.65
N ALA A 11 4.65 -7.47 -5.72
CA ALA A 11 5.00 -8.70 -6.41
C ALA A 11 5.25 -8.41 -7.89
N CYS A 12 6.20 -9.12 -8.49
CA CYS A 12 6.38 -9.14 -9.93
C CYS A 12 6.56 -10.58 -10.39
N ILE A 13 5.81 -10.98 -11.42
CA ILE A 13 6.01 -12.25 -12.13
C ILE A 13 6.80 -12.00 -13.40
N ASP A 14 7.64 -12.96 -13.79
CA ASP A 14 8.50 -12.90 -14.98
C ASP A 14 9.42 -11.65 -15.01
N GLN A 15 9.92 -11.22 -13.84
CA GLN A 15 10.76 -10.03 -13.70
C GLN A 15 12.04 -10.15 -14.55
N GLY A 16 12.44 -9.02 -15.15
CA GLY A 16 13.60 -8.96 -16.05
C GLY A 16 13.31 -9.44 -17.48
N THR A 17 12.07 -9.85 -17.77
CA THR A 17 11.64 -10.26 -19.11
C THR A 17 10.64 -9.29 -19.71
N GLY A 18 10.41 -9.38 -21.02
CA GLY A 18 9.34 -8.63 -21.70
C GLY A 18 7.91 -9.03 -21.30
N LYS A 19 7.75 -10.08 -20.48
CA LYS A 19 6.46 -10.55 -19.95
C LYS A 19 6.21 -10.13 -18.50
N ALA A 20 7.11 -9.31 -17.93
CA ALA A 20 7.04 -8.90 -16.54
C ALA A 20 5.69 -8.25 -16.20
N ARG A 21 5.09 -8.66 -15.09
CA ARG A 21 3.84 -8.09 -14.58
C ARG A 21 3.96 -7.84 -13.10
N ALA A 22 3.93 -6.56 -12.72
CA ALA A 22 4.05 -6.11 -11.35
C ALA A 22 2.70 -5.69 -10.78
N GLY A 23 2.43 -6.08 -9.53
CA GLY A 23 1.21 -5.82 -8.79
C GLY A 23 1.51 -5.40 -7.36
N TYR A 24 0.71 -4.49 -6.83
CA TYR A 24 0.85 -3.98 -5.46
C TYR A 24 -0.34 -4.41 -4.60
N GLY A 25 -0.12 -4.58 -3.31
CA GLY A 25 -1.14 -4.91 -2.32
C GLY A 25 -1.03 -4.04 -1.07
N VAL A 26 -2.16 -3.57 -0.55
CA VAL A 26 -2.26 -2.81 0.70
C VAL A 26 -3.35 -3.43 1.56
N TYR A 27 -2.98 -3.82 2.77
CA TYR A 27 -3.83 -4.52 3.72
C TYR A 27 -3.94 -3.75 5.06
N TRP A 28 -5.17 -3.43 5.44
CA TRP A 28 -5.52 -2.67 6.65
C TRP A 28 -6.15 -3.55 7.74
N GLY A 29 -6.49 -4.80 7.42
CA GLY A 29 -7.23 -5.71 8.30
C GLY A 29 -8.27 -6.54 7.54
N ASP A 30 -8.77 -7.61 8.14
CA ASP A 30 -9.69 -8.54 7.48
C ASP A 30 -11.02 -7.84 7.15
N GLY A 31 -11.47 -7.99 5.90
CA GLY A 31 -12.70 -7.34 5.41
C GLY A 31 -12.65 -5.81 5.37
N HIS A 32 -11.50 -5.17 5.65
CA HIS A 32 -11.42 -3.73 5.74
C HIS A 32 -11.64 -3.09 4.35
N LYS A 33 -12.58 -2.14 4.26
CA LYS A 33 -13.01 -1.50 3.00
C LYS A 33 -11.89 -0.80 2.22
N ASN A 34 -10.78 -0.47 2.88
CA ASN A 34 -9.61 0.17 2.27
C ASN A 34 -8.54 -0.82 1.78
N ASN A 35 -8.72 -2.12 1.98
CA ASN A 35 -7.87 -3.13 1.34
C ASN A 35 -7.90 -2.93 -0.16
N ARG A 36 -6.73 -2.87 -0.77
CA ARG A 36 -6.61 -2.48 -2.18
C ARG A 36 -5.44 -3.17 -2.82
N PHE A 37 -5.62 -3.54 -4.08
CA PHE A 37 -4.57 -4.04 -4.93
C PHE A 37 -4.74 -3.48 -6.34
N GLY A 38 -3.70 -3.61 -7.14
CA GLY A 38 -3.76 -3.22 -8.53
C GLY A 38 -2.48 -3.52 -9.29
N ARG A 39 -2.56 -3.38 -10.61
CA ARG A 39 -1.38 -3.47 -11.46
C ARG A 39 -0.53 -2.20 -11.32
N VAL A 40 0.79 -2.38 -11.32
CA VAL A 40 1.74 -1.26 -11.42
C VAL A 40 1.75 -0.76 -12.86
N THR A 41 1.75 0.57 -13.04
CA THR A 41 1.93 1.20 -14.35
C THR A 41 3.39 1.57 -14.59
N GLY A 42 3.82 1.55 -15.86
CA GLY A 42 5.22 1.81 -16.24
C GLY A 42 6.11 0.57 -16.06
N PRO A 43 7.38 0.71 -15.65
CA PRO A 43 8.30 -0.40 -15.41
C PRO A 43 7.66 -1.49 -14.54
N GLN A 44 7.94 -2.75 -14.84
CA GLN A 44 7.34 -3.91 -14.17
C GLN A 44 8.41 -4.63 -13.34
N ASP A 45 8.61 -4.18 -12.11
CA ASP A 45 9.55 -4.76 -11.15
C ASP A 45 8.98 -4.74 -9.72
N SER A 46 9.51 -5.61 -8.85
CA SER A 46 9.07 -5.76 -7.46
C SER A 46 9.27 -4.49 -6.64
N ASN A 47 10.39 -3.79 -6.81
CA ASN A 47 10.73 -2.62 -6.00
C ASN A 47 9.75 -1.47 -6.26
N ARG A 48 9.41 -1.23 -7.52
CA ARG A 48 8.38 -0.26 -7.90
C ARG A 48 7.01 -0.67 -7.37
N ALA A 49 6.71 -1.96 -7.35
CA ALA A 49 5.47 -2.47 -6.78
C ALA A 49 5.38 -2.20 -5.27
N GLU A 50 6.46 -2.44 -4.51
CA GLU A 50 6.53 -2.12 -3.08
C GLU A 50 6.36 -0.61 -2.83
N LEU A 51 7.08 0.24 -3.56
CA LEU A 51 6.94 1.70 -3.45
C LEU A 51 5.53 2.17 -3.82
N ARG A 52 4.90 1.55 -4.82
CA ARG A 52 3.54 1.87 -5.23
C ARG A 52 2.53 1.49 -4.14
N ALA A 53 2.75 0.36 -3.46
CA ALA A 53 1.94 -0.08 -2.33
C ALA A 53 2.02 0.91 -1.16
N ALA A 54 3.24 1.27 -0.75
CA ALA A 54 3.48 2.27 0.30
C ALA A 54 2.85 3.62 -0.02
N HIS A 55 3.05 4.13 -1.25
CA HIS A 55 2.41 5.36 -1.72
C HIS A 55 0.88 5.27 -1.64
N GLN A 56 0.30 4.12 -2.03
CA GLN A 56 -1.14 3.94 -1.98
C GLN A 56 -1.68 3.91 -0.54
N ALA A 57 -0.95 3.30 0.40
CA ALA A 57 -1.31 3.30 1.81
C ALA A 57 -1.37 4.72 2.38
N ILE A 58 -0.31 5.51 2.16
CA ILE A 58 -0.23 6.91 2.61
C ILE A 58 -1.35 7.74 1.97
N LYS A 59 -1.55 7.61 0.66
CA LYS A 59 -2.60 8.34 -0.06
C LYS A 59 -3.99 8.04 0.48
N THR A 60 -4.28 6.76 0.75
CA THR A 60 -5.56 6.34 1.34
C THR A 60 -5.76 6.93 2.74
N HIS A 61 -4.72 6.93 3.59
CA HIS A 61 -4.77 7.52 4.92
C HIS A 61 -5.10 9.02 4.87
N LEU A 62 -4.37 9.77 4.04
CA LEU A 62 -4.60 11.20 3.85
C LEU A 62 -6.02 11.48 3.36
N SER A 63 -6.49 10.69 2.39
CA SER A 63 -7.84 10.81 1.83
C SER A 63 -8.96 10.53 2.85
N PHE A 64 -8.72 9.65 3.82
CA PHE A 64 -9.67 9.39 4.90
C PHE A 64 -9.86 10.61 5.81
N GLY A 65 -8.77 11.32 6.14
CA GLY A 65 -8.83 12.60 6.86
C GLY A 65 -9.55 13.69 6.06
N PHE A 66 -9.38 13.72 4.74
CA PHE A 66 -10.02 14.70 3.84
C PHE A 66 -11.55 14.55 3.73
N LEU A 67 -12.09 13.34 3.88
CA LEU A 67 -13.53 13.09 3.71
C LEU A 67 -14.36 13.39 4.97
N GLN A 68 -13.75 13.43 6.16
CA GLN A 68 -14.49 13.67 7.40
C GLN A 68 -14.82 15.14 7.68
N ASN A 69 -14.05 16.11 7.15
CA ASN A 69 -14.24 17.54 7.48
C ASN A 69 -13.80 18.49 6.34
N ARG A 70 -14.63 18.67 5.31
CA ARG A 70 -14.31 19.50 4.12
C ARG A 70 -13.94 20.96 4.42
N GLU A 71 -14.45 21.56 5.49
CA GLU A 71 -14.20 22.98 5.84
C GLU A 71 -12.83 23.22 6.50
N LEU A 72 -12.21 22.19 7.08
CA LEU A 72 -10.91 22.29 7.78
C LEU A 72 -9.69 22.13 6.83
N MET A 73 -9.93 22.00 5.53
CA MET A 73 -8.92 21.58 4.55
C MET A 73 -7.68 22.48 4.44
N HIS A 74 -7.83 23.80 4.58
CA HIS A 74 -6.70 24.73 4.48
C HIS A 74 -5.75 24.60 5.68
N SER A 75 -6.27 24.33 6.87
CA SER A 75 -5.46 24.11 8.07
C SER A 75 -4.86 22.69 8.12
N ILE A 76 -5.59 21.69 7.60
CA ILE A 76 -5.13 20.30 7.53
C ILE A 76 -4.00 20.10 6.50
N HIS A 77 -3.97 20.85 5.38
CA HIS A 77 -2.88 20.74 4.42
C HIS A 77 -1.52 21.16 5.01
N ASP A 78 -1.50 22.14 5.93
CA ASP A 78 -0.29 22.46 6.68
C ASP A 78 -0.02 21.45 7.83
N MET A 79 -1.07 20.86 8.42
CA MET A 79 -0.92 19.78 9.40
C MET A 79 -0.58 18.41 8.81
N SER A 80 -0.74 18.18 7.50
CA SER A 80 -0.32 16.92 6.84
C SER A 80 1.20 16.75 6.84
N LYS A 81 1.96 17.80 7.21
CA LYS A 81 3.38 17.73 7.57
C LYS A 81 3.64 17.02 8.91
N LYS A 82 2.60 16.67 9.68
CA LYS A 82 2.69 16.05 11.02
C LYS A 82 2.24 14.59 11.11
N ILE A 83 2.05 13.88 9.99
CA ILE A 83 1.88 12.42 10.05
C ILE A 83 3.23 11.78 10.36
N ASN A 84 3.35 11.22 11.56
CA ASN A 84 4.52 10.45 11.95
C ASN A 84 4.40 9.03 11.39
N VAL A 85 5.10 8.75 10.29
CA VAL A 85 5.13 7.42 9.67
C VAL A 85 6.37 6.67 10.15
N SER A 86 6.17 5.56 10.83
CA SER A 86 7.23 4.58 11.08
C SER A 86 7.16 3.46 10.05
N VAL A 87 8.29 3.17 9.42
CA VAL A 87 8.42 2.06 8.47
C VAL A 87 9.23 0.96 9.13
N ALA A 88 8.72 -0.27 9.08
CA ALA A 88 9.42 -1.46 9.54
C ALA A 88 9.42 -2.49 8.41
N TYR A 89 10.59 -3.06 8.13
CA TYR A 89 10.71 -4.17 7.19
C TYR A 89 10.23 -5.46 7.85
N ILE A 90 9.43 -6.24 7.12
CA ILE A 90 8.99 -7.58 7.52
C ILE A 90 9.44 -8.54 6.43
N LYS A 91 10.12 -9.62 6.84
CA LYS A 91 10.57 -10.66 5.90
C LYS A 91 9.35 -11.30 5.22
N GLY A 92 9.44 -11.48 3.90
CA GLY A 92 8.45 -12.25 3.14
C GLY A 92 8.35 -13.70 3.62
N HIS A 93 7.15 -14.28 3.58
CA HIS A 93 6.88 -15.64 4.05
C HIS A 93 7.28 -15.88 5.51
N SER A 94 7.17 -14.84 6.35
CA SER A 94 7.45 -14.89 7.79
C SER A 94 6.28 -15.46 8.59
N GLY A 95 5.11 -15.65 7.97
CA GLY A 95 3.89 -16.08 8.67
C GLY A 95 3.19 -14.94 9.42
N VAL A 96 3.66 -13.70 9.29
CA VAL A 96 2.94 -12.52 9.81
C VAL A 96 1.69 -12.30 8.96
N HIS A 97 0.52 -12.60 9.52
CA HIS A 97 -0.78 -12.56 8.82
C HIS A 97 -0.96 -11.35 7.92
N GLY A 98 -0.77 -10.13 8.46
CA GLY A 98 -0.97 -8.92 7.67
C GLY A 98 -0.01 -8.79 6.47
N ASN A 99 1.22 -9.28 6.61
CA ASN A 99 2.19 -9.32 5.53
C ASN A 99 1.81 -10.35 4.47
N GLU A 100 1.35 -11.54 4.87
CA GLU A 100 0.88 -12.56 3.93
C GLU A 100 -0.41 -12.12 3.19
N GLN A 101 -1.30 -11.38 3.85
CA GLN A 101 -2.49 -10.81 3.23
C GLN A 101 -2.11 -9.74 2.19
N ALA A 102 -1.17 -8.84 2.54
CA ALA A 102 -0.64 -7.86 1.58
C ALA A 102 0.03 -8.55 0.38
N HIS A 103 0.74 -9.65 0.61
CA HIS A 103 1.35 -10.46 -0.43
C HIS A 103 0.34 -11.09 -1.38
N MET A 104 -0.75 -11.66 -0.85
CA MET A 104 -1.82 -12.22 -1.68
C MET A 104 -2.51 -11.16 -2.54
N LEU A 105 -2.73 -9.96 -1.97
CA LEU A 105 -3.23 -8.80 -2.71
C LEU A 105 -2.27 -8.39 -3.82
N ALA A 106 -0.97 -8.31 -3.55
CA ALA A 106 0.04 -7.97 -4.55
C ALA A 106 0.06 -8.98 -5.70
N LYS A 107 0.03 -10.29 -5.40
CA LYS A 107 -0.10 -11.38 -6.38
C LYS A 107 -1.41 -11.34 -7.16
N ALA A 108 -2.51 -10.90 -6.58
CA ALA A 108 -3.75 -10.67 -7.34
C ALA A 108 -3.55 -9.52 -8.34
N GLY A 109 -2.82 -8.47 -7.95
CA GLY A 109 -2.49 -7.34 -8.80
C GLY A 109 -1.65 -7.69 -10.04
N THR A 110 -0.81 -8.73 -9.97
CA THR A 110 -0.01 -9.18 -11.14
C THR A 110 -0.84 -9.88 -12.21
N LYS A 111 -2.09 -10.25 -11.90
CA LYS A 111 -3.00 -10.97 -12.79
C LYS A 111 -3.98 -10.05 -13.53
N LEU A 112 -4.04 -8.78 -13.14
CA LEU A 112 -4.77 -7.71 -13.83
C LEU A 112 -3.99 -7.26 -15.08
#